data_AF-A0AAJ3YVB6-F1
#
_entry.id   AF-A0AAJ3YVB6-F1
#
_cell.length_a   1.000
_cell.length_b   1.000
_cell.length_c   1.000
_cell.angle_alpha   90.00
_cell.angle_beta   90.00
_cell.angle_gamma   90.00
#
_symmetry.space_group_name_H-M   'P 1'
#
loop_
_entity.id
_entity.type
_entity.pdbx_description
1 polymer ?
#
loop_
_entity_poly.entity_id
_entity_poly.type
_entity_poly.pdbx_seq_one_letter_code
_entity_poly.pdbx_strand_id
1 'polypeptide(L)'
;MSCPEHIVQLMHKYLDGDILPEEETELKSHLQSCEGCKKRLREMEKSIALVQSTSHLAAPENFTANVLANLPKEKRAVSINRWLKAHPFIVAAALFIILMGGSLFSSWKNDHDFSVSNQPNLVVKNNTVTVPEGKVVKGDVTVKNGKLIIKGKIDGDVTIINGEKYTASAGQVTGQIHEINEAFDWIWYQIKSAGKAVFGADDSKDKEQS
;
A
#
# COMPACT_ATOMS: atom_id res chain seq x y z
N MET A 1 25.09 75.53 12.36
CA MET A 1 23.64 75.45 12.10
C MET A 1 23.19 74.05 12.47
N SER A 2 22.14 73.92 13.28
CA SER A 2 21.65 72.62 13.75
C SER A 2 21.02 71.84 12.59
N CYS A 3 21.39 70.57 12.41
CA CYS A 3 20.70 69.68 11.45
C CYS A 3 19.36 69.25 12.08
N PRO A 4 18.21 69.57 11.47
CA PRO A 4 16.91 69.16 12.00
C PRO A 4 16.80 67.63 12.08
N GLU A 5 16.17 67.12 13.13
CA GLU A 5 15.99 65.68 13.33
C GLU A 5 15.21 65.01 12.17
N HIS A 6 14.23 65.73 11.61
CA HIS A 6 13.48 65.31 10.41
C HIS A 6 14.40 65.00 9.22
N ILE A 7 15.41 65.83 8.96
CA ILE A 7 16.35 65.61 7.84
C ILE A 7 17.15 64.33 8.04
N VAL A 8 17.54 64.02 9.29
CA VAL A 8 18.25 62.77 9.60
C VAL A 8 17.35 61.56 9.35
N GLN A 9 16.06 61.64 9.67
CA GLN A 9 15.10 60.58 9.35
C GLN A 9 14.96 60.37 7.84
N LEU A 10 14.89 61.47 7.06
CA LEU A 10 14.87 61.38 5.60
C LEU A 10 16.14 60.74 5.02
N MET A 11 17.31 61.02 5.60
CA MET A 11 18.56 60.36 5.20
C MET A 11 18.49 58.84 5.39
N HIS A 12 17.89 58.36 6.49
CA HIS A 12 17.73 56.91 6.71
C HIS A 12 16.76 56.29 5.72
N LYS A 13 15.57 56.89 5.51
CA LYS A 13 14.61 56.44 4.49
C LYS A 13 15.24 56.37 3.10
N TYR A 14 16.10 57.35 2.77
CA TYR A 14 16.83 57.37 1.51
C TYR A 14 17.80 56.20 1.39
N LEU A 15 18.58 55.91 2.44
CA LEU A 15 19.54 54.80 2.46
C LEU A 15 18.85 53.43 2.46
N ASP A 16 17.66 53.32 3.06
CA ASP A 16 16.85 52.10 3.10
C ASP A 16 16.07 51.85 1.80
N GLY A 17 15.94 52.87 0.94
CA GLY A 17 15.17 52.79 -0.32
C GLY A 17 13.66 53.03 -0.16
N ASP A 18 13.22 53.50 1.02
CA ASP A 18 11.81 53.68 1.41
C ASP A 18 11.36 55.17 1.38
N ILE A 19 12.14 56.06 0.75
CA ILE A 19 11.82 57.49 0.68
C ILE A 19 10.76 57.81 -0.38
N LEU A 20 9.83 58.72 -0.06
CA LEU A 20 8.84 59.21 -1.03
C LEU A 20 9.45 60.28 -1.96
N PRO A 21 8.95 60.46 -3.20
CA PRO A 21 9.51 61.45 -4.14
C PRO A 21 9.51 62.90 -3.62
N GLU A 22 8.47 63.26 -2.86
CA GLU A 22 8.33 64.58 -2.24
C GLU A 22 9.39 64.80 -1.14
N GLU A 23 9.57 63.80 -0.28
CA GLU A 23 10.57 63.77 0.78
C GLU A 23 12.01 63.78 0.23
N GLU A 24 12.24 63.07 -0.88
CA GLU A 24 13.55 63.06 -1.55
C GLU A 24 13.91 64.45 -2.09
N THR A 25 12.92 65.18 -2.60
CA THR A 25 13.11 66.55 -3.08
C THR A 25 13.44 67.49 -1.91
N GLU A 26 12.76 67.35 -0.77
CA GLU A 26 13.04 68.09 0.46
C GLU A 26 14.47 67.81 0.95
N LEU A 27 14.85 66.53 1.04
CA LEU A 27 16.19 66.11 1.45
C LEU A 27 17.26 66.71 0.53
N LYS A 28 17.09 66.61 -0.80
CA LYS A 28 18.03 67.17 -1.79
C LYS A 28 18.18 68.69 -1.64
N SER A 29 17.08 69.41 -1.42
CA SER A 29 17.11 70.86 -1.17
C SER A 29 17.90 71.21 0.10
N HIS A 30 17.72 70.45 1.18
CA HIS A 30 18.47 70.67 2.41
C HIS A 30 19.97 70.37 2.24
N LEU A 31 20.33 69.30 1.51
CA LEU A 31 21.72 68.93 1.26
C LEU A 31 22.49 69.96 0.41
N GLN A 32 21.80 70.75 -0.41
CA GLN A 32 22.40 71.85 -1.16
C GLN A 32 22.78 73.03 -0.26
N SER A 33 22.03 73.27 0.82
CA SER A 33 22.24 74.41 1.72
C SER A 33 23.03 74.06 2.99
N CYS A 34 23.16 72.78 3.35
CA CYS A 34 23.81 72.33 4.57
C CYS A 34 24.95 71.33 4.30
N GLU A 35 26.20 71.83 4.27
CA GLU A 35 27.40 70.99 4.09
C GLU A 35 27.61 69.96 5.22
N GLY A 36 27.17 70.26 6.45
CA GLY A 36 27.27 69.32 7.58
C GLY A 36 26.42 68.06 7.38
N CYS A 37 25.16 68.24 7.00
CA CYS A 37 24.26 67.13 6.69
C CYS A 37 24.74 66.37 5.42
N LYS A 38 25.28 67.06 4.42
CA LYS A 38 25.89 66.44 3.22
C LYS A 38 27.13 65.62 3.53
N LYS A 39 27.97 66.04 4.48
CA LYS A 39 29.11 65.25 4.96
C LYS A 39 28.64 64.00 5.69
N ARG A 40 27.63 64.13 6.55
CA ARG A 40 27.05 63.00 7.30
C ARG A 40 26.46 61.93 6.38
N LEU A 41 25.73 62.31 5.32
CA LEU A 41 25.21 61.35 4.34
C LEU A 41 26.33 60.55 3.68
N ARG A 42 27.36 61.25 3.19
CA ARG A 42 28.54 60.66 2.55
C ARG A 42 29.29 59.69 3.47
N GLU A 43 29.39 60.01 4.77
CA GLU A 43 30.02 59.12 5.76
C GLU A 43 29.22 57.82 5.97
N MET A 44 27.89 57.90 5.99
CA MET A 44 27.01 56.74 6.07
C MET A 44 27.08 55.88 4.80
N GLU A 45 26.98 56.50 3.61
CA GLU A 45 27.12 55.81 2.32
C GLU A 45 28.47 55.08 2.20
N LYS A 46 29.57 55.75 2.63
CA LYS A 46 30.90 55.14 2.64
C LYS A 46 30.98 53.94 3.57
N SER A 47 30.32 53.99 4.72
CA SER A 47 30.28 52.88 5.69
C SER A 47 29.53 51.68 5.12
N ILE A 48 28.39 51.92 4.46
CA ILE A 48 27.59 50.89 3.77
C ILE A 48 28.42 50.25 2.66
N ALA A 49 29.06 51.06 1.80
CA ALA A 49 29.89 50.58 0.70
C ALA A 49 31.07 49.73 1.19
N LEU A 50 31.69 50.10 2.32
CA LEU A 50 32.77 49.31 2.91
C LEU A 50 32.28 47.92 3.35
N VAL A 51 31.14 47.83 4.04
CA VAL A 51 30.56 46.55 4.46
C VAL A 51 30.18 45.69 3.25
N GLN A 52 29.53 46.27 2.24
CA GLN A 52 29.14 45.56 1.02
C GLN A 52 30.35 45.08 0.21
N SER A 53 31.47 45.81 0.20
CA SER A 53 32.69 45.38 -0.49
C SER A 53 33.33 44.12 0.11
N THR A 54 32.98 43.76 1.35
CA THR A 54 33.49 42.56 2.02
C THR A 54 32.61 41.32 1.81
N SER A 55 31.42 41.45 1.22
CA SER A 55 30.43 40.37 1.12
C SER A 55 30.56 39.52 -0.15
N HIS A 56 31.77 39.08 -0.49
CA HIS A 56 31.95 37.99 -1.45
C HIS A 56 31.74 36.64 -0.74
N LEU A 57 30.53 36.40 -0.25
CA LEU A 57 30.17 35.14 0.38
C LEU A 57 29.40 34.27 -0.62
N ALA A 58 30.09 33.27 -1.17
CA ALA A 58 29.43 32.19 -1.90
C ALA A 58 28.86 31.17 -0.89
N ALA A 59 27.70 30.61 -1.20
CA ALA A 59 27.20 29.46 -0.46
C ALA A 59 28.18 28.28 -0.64
N PRO A 60 28.40 27.44 0.40
CA PRO A 60 29.23 26.25 0.27
C PRO A 60 28.65 25.31 -0.79
N GLU A 61 29.50 24.52 -1.46
CA GLU A 61 29.13 23.66 -2.60
C GLU A 61 27.96 22.70 -2.33
N ASN A 62 27.67 22.40 -1.05
CA ASN A 62 26.62 21.49 -0.61
C ASN A 62 25.45 22.15 0.14
N PHE A 63 25.32 23.48 0.10
CA PHE A 63 24.26 24.20 0.81
C PHE A 63 22.87 23.66 0.47
N THR A 64 22.55 23.56 -0.81
CA THR A 64 21.24 23.11 -1.30
C THR A 64 20.93 21.69 -0.85
N ALA A 65 21.89 20.77 -0.99
CA ALA A 65 21.71 19.38 -0.58
C ALA A 65 21.45 19.27 0.94
N ASN A 66 22.22 20.00 1.75
CA ASN A 66 22.06 20.02 3.20
C ASN A 66 20.74 20.63 3.65
N VAL A 67 20.26 21.68 2.97
CA VAL A 67 18.95 22.28 3.26
C VAL A 67 17.84 21.29 2.94
N LEU A 68 17.85 20.68 1.75
CA LEU A 68 16.85 19.70 1.33
C LEU A 68 16.81 18.47 2.26
N ALA A 69 17.96 18.01 2.75
CA ALA A 69 18.04 16.89 3.68
C ALA A 69 17.43 17.20 5.06
N ASN A 70 17.44 18.46 5.48
CA ASN A 70 16.89 18.90 6.76
C ASN A 70 15.41 19.35 6.67
N LEU A 71 14.81 19.31 5.48
CA LEU A 71 13.38 19.61 5.35
C LEU A 71 12.54 18.51 6.03
N PRO A 72 11.44 18.87 6.69
CA PRO A 72 10.53 17.89 7.28
C PRO A 72 10.01 16.96 6.19
N LYS A 73 10.09 15.65 6.43
CA LYS A 73 9.63 14.62 5.48
C LYS A 73 8.16 14.84 5.16
N GLU A 74 7.80 14.77 3.86
CA GLU A 74 6.41 14.86 3.43
C GLU A 74 5.53 13.83 4.17
N LYS A 75 4.33 14.24 4.55
CA LYS A 75 3.37 13.36 5.24
C LYS A 75 3.07 12.16 4.35
N ARG A 76 3.18 10.93 4.89
CA ARG A 76 2.98 9.66 4.15
C ARG A 76 1.68 9.61 3.32
N ALA A 77 0.63 10.31 3.76
CA ALA A 77 -0.63 10.42 3.03
C ALA A 77 -0.49 11.04 1.63
N VAL A 78 0.43 12.01 1.45
CA VAL A 78 0.68 12.65 0.15
C VAL A 78 1.40 11.68 -0.79
N SER A 79 2.35 10.90 -0.26
CA SER A 79 3.07 9.88 -1.02
C SER A 79 2.17 8.77 -1.54
N ILE A 80 1.24 8.28 -0.70
CA ILE A 80 0.29 7.22 -1.10
C ILE A 80 -0.67 7.74 -2.18
N ASN A 81 -1.21 8.95 -2.01
CA ASN A 81 -2.09 9.55 -3.01
C ASN A 81 -1.38 9.77 -4.35
N ARG A 82 -0.12 10.21 -4.33
CA ARG A 82 0.68 10.39 -5.56
C ARG A 82 0.98 9.05 -6.24
N TRP A 83 1.24 7.99 -5.47
CA TRP A 83 1.46 6.65 -6.01
C TRP A 83 0.20 6.05 -6.64
N LEU A 84 -0.96 6.17 -5.98
CA LEU A 84 -2.25 5.72 -6.54
C LEU A 84 -2.58 6.44 -7.85
N LYS A 85 -2.27 7.74 -7.94
CA LYS A 85 -2.42 8.52 -9.17
C LYS A 85 -1.41 8.13 -10.26
N ALA A 86 -0.21 7.71 -9.88
CA ALA A 86 0.83 7.28 -10.82
C ALA A 86 0.54 5.90 -11.45
N HIS A 87 -0.22 5.04 -10.78
CA HIS A 87 -0.50 3.67 -11.23
C HIS A 87 -2.00 3.33 -11.30
N PRO A 88 -2.78 3.99 -12.19
CA PRO A 88 -4.22 3.79 -12.29
C PRO A 88 -4.61 2.35 -12.67
N PHE A 89 -3.79 1.65 -13.48
CA PHE A 89 -4.06 0.26 -13.88
C PHE A 89 -3.99 -0.73 -12.71
N ILE A 90 -3.04 -0.56 -11.78
CA ILE A 90 -2.91 -1.45 -10.62
C ILE A 90 -4.10 -1.25 -9.69
N VAL A 91 -4.50 0.01 -9.47
CA VAL A 91 -5.67 0.35 -8.64
C VAL A 91 -6.95 -0.23 -9.27
N ALA A 92 -7.13 -0.08 -10.58
CA ALA A 92 -8.27 -0.63 -11.29
C ALA A 92 -8.30 -2.18 -11.24
N ALA A 93 -7.16 -2.84 -11.41
CA ALA A 93 -7.04 -4.29 -11.31
C ALA A 93 -7.38 -4.79 -9.89
N ALA A 94 -6.86 -4.13 -8.85
CA ALA A 94 -7.17 -4.47 -7.47
C ALA A 94 -8.67 -4.30 -7.17
N LEU A 95 -9.27 -3.19 -7.60
CA LEU A 95 -10.71 -2.96 -7.46
C LEU A 95 -11.53 -4.01 -8.22
N PHE A 96 -11.13 -4.36 -9.45
CA PHE A 96 -11.79 -5.41 -10.23
C PHE A 96 -11.74 -6.76 -9.52
N ILE A 97 -10.57 -7.15 -8.98
CA ILE A 97 -10.42 -8.41 -8.24
C ILE A 97 -11.26 -8.40 -6.97
N ILE A 98 -11.31 -7.28 -6.24
CA ILE A 98 -12.13 -7.18 -5.02
C ILE A 98 -13.62 -7.28 -5.35
N LEU A 99 -14.08 -6.57 -6.38
CA LEU A 99 -15.49 -6.56 -6.78
C LEU A 99 -15.92 -7.89 -7.40
N MET A 100 -15.11 -8.46 -8.30
CA MET A 100 -15.36 -9.79 -8.88
C MET A 100 -15.24 -10.88 -7.83
N GLY A 101 -14.20 -10.85 -7.00
CA GLY A 101 -14.01 -11.79 -5.90
C GLY A 101 -15.16 -11.75 -4.90
N GLY A 102 -15.61 -10.55 -4.53
CA GLY A 102 -16.80 -10.36 -3.69
C GLY A 102 -18.09 -10.87 -4.33
N SER A 103 -18.27 -10.65 -5.64
CA SER A 103 -19.43 -11.15 -6.38
C SER A 103 -19.45 -12.68 -6.46
N LEU A 104 -18.32 -13.31 -6.76
CA LEU A 104 -18.18 -14.77 -6.80
C LEU A 104 -18.37 -15.39 -5.41
N PHE A 105 -17.84 -14.76 -4.36
CA PHE A 105 -18.01 -15.22 -2.98
C PHE A 105 -19.48 -15.15 -2.53
N SER A 106 -20.20 -14.08 -2.91
CA SER A 106 -21.63 -13.95 -2.62
C SER A 106 -22.45 -15.06 -3.27
N SER A 107 -22.14 -15.43 -4.52
CA SER A 107 -22.83 -16.53 -5.21
C SER A 107 -22.58 -17.88 -4.55
N TRP A 108 -21.39 -18.11 -3.99
CA TRP A 108 -21.03 -19.39 -3.40
C TRP A 108 -21.64 -19.61 -1.99
N LYS A 109 -21.97 -18.53 -1.26
CA LYS A 109 -22.72 -18.65 0.01
C LYS A 109 -24.12 -19.28 -0.14
N ASN A 110 -24.61 -19.48 -1.36
CA ASN A 110 -25.89 -20.12 -1.64
C ASN A 110 -25.80 -21.63 -1.96
N ASP A 111 -24.61 -22.22 -2.04
CA ASP A 111 -24.42 -23.62 -2.44
C ASP A 111 -24.49 -24.56 -1.21
N HIS A 112 -25.64 -24.58 -0.55
CA HIS A 112 -25.93 -25.44 0.60
C HIS A 112 -26.48 -26.82 0.21
N ASP A 113 -26.52 -27.14 -1.08
CA ASP A 113 -27.08 -28.40 -1.56
C ASP A 113 -26.19 -29.58 -1.19
N PHE A 114 -26.83 -30.64 -0.71
CA PHE A 114 -26.16 -31.89 -0.37
C PHE A 114 -25.74 -32.63 -1.63
N SER A 115 -24.48 -33.03 -1.70
CA SER A 115 -23.95 -33.81 -2.82
C SER A 115 -23.00 -34.89 -2.33
N VAL A 116 -22.99 -36.01 -3.06
CA VAL A 116 -22.17 -37.18 -2.76
C VAL A 116 -21.57 -37.73 -4.06
N SER A 117 -20.32 -38.21 -3.98
CA SER A 117 -19.67 -38.93 -5.08
C SER A 117 -20.49 -40.14 -5.51
N ASN A 118 -20.71 -40.32 -6.82
CA ASN A 118 -21.45 -41.45 -7.34
C ASN A 118 -20.58 -42.72 -7.30
N GLN A 119 -20.71 -43.51 -6.23
CA GLN A 119 -19.99 -44.75 -6.05
C GLN A 119 -20.92 -45.92 -5.73
N PRO A 120 -20.60 -47.14 -6.19
CA PRO A 120 -21.40 -48.32 -5.92
C PRO A 120 -21.37 -48.67 -4.42
N ASN A 121 -22.49 -49.14 -3.90
CA ASN A 121 -22.70 -49.54 -2.50
C ASN A 121 -22.79 -48.40 -1.46
N LEU A 122 -22.98 -47.14 -1.89
CA LEU A 122 -23.35 -46.05 -0.98
C LEU A 122 -24.87 -46.00 -0.76
N VAL A 123 -25.30 -45.93 0.49
CA VAL A 123 -26.72 -45.75 0.85
C VAL A 123 -26.94 -44.32 1.33
N VAL A 124 -27.79 -43.58 0.63
CA VAL A 124 -28.08 -42.17 0.95
C VAL A 124 -29.48 -42.07 1.57
N LYS A 125 -29.57 -41.54 2.79
CA LYS A 125 -30.85 -41.23 3.48
C LYS A 125 -30.72 -39.93 4.24
N ASN A 126 -31.65 -38.97 4.05
CA ASN A 126 -31.73 -37.72 4.80
C ASN A 126 -30.36 -37.04 5.01
N ASN A 127 -29.67 -36.71 3.91
CA ASN A 127 -28.33 -36.08 3.90
C ASN A 127 -27.23 -36.89 4.62
N THR A 128 -27.49 -38.17 4.89
CA THR A 128 -26.53 -39.09 5.51
C THR A 128 -26.12 -40.14 4.49
N VAL A 129 -24.83 -40.19 4.20
CA VAL A 129 -24.19 -41.20 3.36
C VAL A 129 -23.69 -42.31 4.27
N THR A 130 -24.15 -43.53 4.04
CA THR A 130 -23.74 -44.70 4.83
C THR A 130 -23.04 -45.72 3.94
N VAL A 131 -21.84 -46.13 4.36
CA VAL A 131 -21.16 -47.31 3.82
C VAL A 131 -21.57 -48.52 4.66
N PRO A 132 -22.39 -49.44 4.14
CA PRO A 132 -22.89 -50.59 4.89
C PRO A 132 -21.77 -51.59 5.23
N GLU A 133 -21.97 -52.35 6.30
CA GLU A 133 -21.03 -53.38 6.78
C GLU A 133 -20.80 -54.46 5.72
N GLY A 134 -19.55 -54.93 5.59
CA GLY A 134 -19.17 -55.98 4.64
C GLY A 134 -19.07 -55.54 3.18
N LYS A 135 -19.30 -54.26 2.85
CA LYS A 135 -19.09 -53.70 1.50
C LYS A 135 -17.78 -52.93 1.43
N VAL A 136 -17.08 -53.08 0.31
CA VAL A 136 -15.88 -52.31 -0.03
C VAL A 136 -16.24 -51.32 -1.13
N VAL A 137 -16.08 -50.05 -0.84
CA VAL A 137 -16.23 -48.94 -1.78
C VAL A 137 -14.84 -48.65 -2.36
N LYS A 138 -14.66 -48.79 -3.68
CA LYS A 138 -13.38 -48.57 -4.35
C LYS A 138 -13.39 -47.21 -5.04
N GLY A 139 -12.48 -46.32 -4.63
CA GLY A 139 -12.34 -44.96 -5.15
C GLY A 139 -12.69 -43.88 -4.13
N ASP A 140 -12.43 -42.63 -4.49
CA ASP A 140 -12.44 -41.49 -3.57
C ASP A 140 -13.86 -40.98 -3.25
N VAL A 141 -14.23 -41.00 -1.98
CA VAL A 141 -15.57 -40.64 -1.51
C VAL A 141 -15.59 -39.17 -1.10
N THR A 142 -16.43 -38.37 -1.76
CA THR A 142 -16.64 -36.96 -1.40
C THR A 142 -18.07 -36.74 -0.92
N VAL A 143 -18.23 -36.13 0.26
CA VAL A 143 -19.53 -35.75 0.82
C VAL A 143 -19.54 -34.26 1.11
N LYS A 144 -20.50 -33.52 0.55
CA LYS A 144 -20.71 -32.09 0.80
C LYS A 144 -22.01 -31.85 1.56
N ASN A 145 -21.99 -30.95 2.54
CA ASN A 145 -23.17 -30.51 3.30
C ASN A 145 -23.99 -31.70 3.89
N GLY A 146 -23.30 -32.72 4.41
CA GLY A 146 -23.93 -33.97 4.84
C GLY A 146 -23.09 -34.79 5.81
N LYS A 147 -23.68 -35.86 6.33
CA LYS A 147 -23.08 -36.75 7.33
C LYS A 147 -22.55 -38.02 6.68
N LEU A 148 -21.32 -38.41 6.95
CA LEU A 148 -20.75 -39.68 6.47
C LEU A 148 -20.63 -40.68 7.61
N ILE A 149 -21.27 -41.84 7.45
CA ILE A 149 -21.20 -42.97 8.39
C ILE A 149 -20.48 -44.14 7.71
N ILE A 150 -19.31 -44.48 8.23
CA ILE A 150 -18.51 -45.59 7.71
C ILE A 150 -18.69 -46.79 8.63
N LYS A 151 -19.32 -47.86 8.10
CA LYS A 151 -19.40 -49.17 8.76
C LYS A 151 -18.69 -50.29 7.96
N GLY A 152 -18.52 -50.10 6.65
CA GLY A 152 -17.76 -50.99 5.76
C GLY A 152 -16.30 -50.56 5.57
N LYS A 153 -15.71 -50.81 4.40
CA LYS A 153 -14.34 -50.39 4.06
C LYS A 153 -14.34 -49.47 2.83
N ILE A 154 -13.55 -48.41 2.87
CA ILE A 154 -13.30 -47.51 1.74
C ILE A 154 -11.86 -47.70 1.30
N ASP A 155 -11.67 -47.98 0.02
CA ASP A 155 -10.38 -48.12 -0.62
C ASP A 155 -10.10 -46.90 -1.51
N GLY A 156 -9.65 -45.81 -0.88
CA GLY A 156 -9.51 -44.49 -1.49
C GLY A 156 -9.52 -43.37 -0.45
N ASP A 157 -9.42 -42.13 -0.94
CA ASP A 157 -9.41 -40.92 -0.10
C ASP A 157 -10.83 -40.49 0.26
N VAL A 158 -11.01 -39.92 1.46
CA VAL A 158 -12.31 -39.43 1.93
C VAL A 158 -12.24 -37.93 2.15
N THR A 159 -13.06 -37.17 1.41
CA THR A 159 -13.15 -35.71 1.54
C THR A 159 -14.52 -35.30 2.03
N ILE A 160 -14.58 -34.59 3.16
CA ILE A 160 -15.81 -34.09 3.77
C ILE A 160 -15.76 -32.56 3.74
N ILE A 161 -16.76 -31.94 3.10
CA ILE A 161 -16.86 -30.48 2.94
C ILE A 161 -18.11 -30.00 3.68
N ASN A 162 -17.94 -29.14 4.69
CA ASN A 162 -19.03 -28.61 5.51
C ASN A 162 -19.97 -29.70 6.06
N GLY A 163 -19.41 -30.74 6.69
CA GLY A 163 -20.17 -31.93 7.10
C GLY A 163 -19.64 -32.60 8.35
N GLU A 164 -20.45 -33.47 8.96
CA GLU A 164 -20.07 -34.21 10.17
C GLU A 164 -19.59 -35.63 9.84
N LYS A 165 -18.46 -36.03 10.41
CA LYS A 165 -17.89 -37.38 10.27
C LYS A 165 -18.29 -38.28 11.43
N TYR A 166 -18.75 -39.49 11.13
CA TYR A 166 -18.92 -40.56 12.10
C TYR A 166 -18.30 -41.86 11.59
N THR A 167 -17.33 -42.40 12.33
CA THR A 167 -16.62 -43.64 11.97
C THR A 167 -16.78 -44.65 13.08
N ALA A 168 -17.20 -45.88 12.74
CA ALA A 168 -17.32 -46.97 13.72
C ALA A 168 -15.99 -47.66 14.03
N SER A 169 -14.94 -47.51 13.18
CA SER A 169 -13.56 -48.00 13.43
C SER A 169 -12.52 -47.31 12.53
N ALA A 170 -11.42 -46.79 13.10
CA ALA A 170 -10.39 -46.00 12.39
C ALA A 170 -9.57 -46.74 11.32
N GLY A 171 -9.69 -48.08 11.21
CA GLY A 171 -8.98 -48.92 10.23
C GLY A 171 -9.75 -49.18 8.92
N GLN A 172 -10.83 -48.45 8.67
CA GLN A 172 -11.76 -48.72 7.57
C GLN A 172 -11.51 -47.89 6.30
N VAL A 173 -10.51 -46.99 6.29
CA VAL A 173 -10.13 -46.17 5.13
C VAL A 173 -8.66 -46.46 4.81
N THR A 174 -8.33 -46.77 3.56
CA THR A 174 -6.93 -47.01 3.13
C THR A 174 -6.19 -45.73 2.75
N GLY A 175 -6.91 -44.68 2.34
CA GLY A 175 -6.39 -43.37 1.95
C GLY A 175 -6.40 -42.31 3.05
N GLN A 176 -6.15 -41.06 2.67
CA GLN A 176 -6.17 -39.89 3.54
C GLN A 176 -7.59 -39.38 3.76
N ILE A 177 -7.85 -38.85 4.96
CA ILE A 177 -9.12 -38.23 5.30
C ILE A 177 -8.93 -36.72 5.41
N HIS A 178 -9.66 -35.97 4.59
CA HIS A 178 -9.64 -34.51 4.55
C HIS A 178 -10.99 -33.95 5.04
N GLU A 179 -10.93 -33.11 6.07
CA GLU A 179 -12.08 -32.36 6.60
C GLU A 179 -11.86 -30.87 6.30
N ILE A 180 -12.83 -30.25 5.62
CA ILE A 180 -12.77 -28.84 5.22
C ILE A 180 -13.98 -28.14 5.84
N ASN A 181 -13.76 -27.39 6.93
CA ASN A 181 -14.83 -26.84 7.76
C ASN A 181 -15.01 -25.31 7.69
N GLU A 182 -14.24 -24.57 6.88
CA GLU A 182 -14.47 -23.14 6.67
C GLU A 182 -14.14 -22.70 5.24
N ALA A 183 -14.80 -21.62 4.79
CA ALA A 183 -14.55 -21.01 3.48
C ALA A 183 -13.07 -20.62 3.27
N PHE A 184 -12.34 -20.31 4.35
CA PHE A 184 -10.93 -19.95 4.32
C PHE A 184 -10.00 -21.14 4.00
N ASP A 185 -10.27 -22.33 4.55
CA ASP A 185 -9.45 -23.52 4.30
C ASP A 185 -9.57 -23.99 2.84
N TRP A 186 -10.77 -23.87 2.25
CA TRP A 186 -10.96 -24.18 0.84
C TRP A 186 -10.26 -23.18 -0.08
N ILE A 187 -10.31 -21.88 0.23
CA ILE A 187 -9.58 -20.85 -0.52
C ILE A 187 -8.08 -21.13 -0.45
N TRP A 188 -7.55 -21.48 0.72
CA TRP A 188 -6.15 -21.88 0.86
C TRP A 188 -5.80 -23.16 0.09
N TYR A 189 -6.68 -24.16 0.09
CA TYR A 189 -6.51 -25.37 -0.71
C TYR A 189 -6.45 -25.05 -2.21
N GLN A 190 -7.31 -24.16 -2.71
CA GLN A 190 -7.31 -23.75 -4.11
C GLN A 190 -6.09 -22.90 -4.48
N ILE A 191 -5.64 -22.02 -3.59
CA ILE A 191 -4.39 -21.26 -3.80
C ILE A 191 -3.21 -22.23 -3.88
N LYS A 192 -3.18 -23.26 -3.03
CA LYS A 192 -2.10 -24.27 -3.01
C LYS A 192 -2.17 -25.21 -4.22
N SER A 193 -3.37 -25.58 -4.67
CA SER A 193 -3.55 -26.41 -5.87
C SER A 193 -3.23 -25.65 -7.16
N ALA A 194 -3.66 -24.40 -7.27
CA ALA A 194 -3.32 -23.52 -8.39
C ALA A 194 -1.82 -23.22 -8.43
N GLY A 195 -1.21 -22.99 -7.26
CA GLY A 195 0.25 -22.87 -7.12
C GLY A 195 0.97 -24.15 -7.57
N LYS A 196 0.51 -25.33 -7.14
CA LYS A 196 1.06 -26.60 -7.63
C LYS A 196 0.88 -26.81 -9.14
N ALA A 197 -0.22 -26.34 -9.73
CA ALA A 197 -0.45 -26.45 -11.16
C ALA A 197 0.45 -25.51 -11.99
N VAL A 198 0.75 -24.32 -11.46
CA VAL A 198 1.60 -23.32 -12.14
C VAL A 198 3.09 -23.60 -11.92
N PHE A 199 3.49 -24.05 -10.73
CA PHE A 199 4.88 -24.36 -10.39
C PHE A 199 5.27 -25.84 -10.64
N GLY A 200 4.31 -26.75 -10.79
CA GLY A 200 4.55 -28.17 -11.07
C GLY A 200 4.59 -28.53 -12.56
N ALA A 201 4.36 -27.56 -13.46
CA ALA A 201 4.41 -27.76 -14.91
C ALA A 201 5.84 -27.67 -15.49
N ASP A 202 6.87 -27.46 -14.67
CA ASP A 202 8.26 -27.21 -15.11
C ASP A 202 9.24 -28.37 -14.89
N ASP A 203 8.77 -29.56 -14.45
CA ASP A 203 9.66 -30.67 -14.06
C ASP A 203 9.37 -31.99 -14.83
N SER A 204 9.08 -31.89 -16.14
CA SER A 204 8.89 -33.08 -17.01
C SER A 204 9.51 -32.96 -18.40
N LYS A 205 10.56 -32.15 -18.55
CA LYS A 205 11.45 -32.21 -19.72
C LYS A 205 12.89 -32.41 -19.26
N ASP A 206 13.24 -33.65 -18.92
CA ASP A 206 14.59 -34.19 -19.01
C ASP A 206 14.57 -35.65 -18.54
N LYS A 207 14.19 -36.58 -19.43
CA LYS A 207 14.57 -38.00 -19.40
C LYS A 207 14.01 -38.76 -20.61
N GLU A 208 14.48 -38.42 -21.81
CA GLU A 208 14.53 -39.40 -22.89
C GLU A 208 15.59 -39.03 -23.92
N GLN A 209 16.85 -39.34 -23.58
CA GLN A 209 17.94 -39.63 -24.52
C GLN A 209 19.16 -40.13 -23.74
N SER A 210 19.19 -41.44 -23.46
CA SER A 210 20.41 -42.26 -23.48
C SER A 210 20.05 -43.73 -23.58
#